data_AF-A0A967SFI6-F1
#
_entry.id   AF-A0A967SFI6-F1
#
_cell.length_a   1.000
_cell.length_b   1.000
_cell.length_c   1.000
_cell.angle_alpha   90.00
_cell.angle_beta   90.00
_cell.angle_gamma   90.00
#
_symmetry.space_group_name_H-M   'P 1'
#
loop_
_entity.id
_entity.type
_entity.pdbx_description
1 polymer ?
#
loop_
_entity_poly.entity_id
_entity_poly.type
_entity_poly.pdbx_seq_one_letter_code
_entity_poly.pdbx_strand_id
1 'polypeptide(L)'
;LDLRERLDDSEARDEVGERGPPTPGDRLNFAEEGLETTYGPTPLHRSMLEAGRNELAPLQAEVERMAEVVAELESAVLEAGAPGIDNRQSRQSIIDNR
;
A
#
# COMPACT_ATOMS: atom_id res chain seq x y z
N LEU A 1 -6.92 -3.24 -8.75
CA LEU A 1 -7.50 -4.03 -7.64
C LEU A 1 -6.44 -4.93 -7.00
N ASP A 2 -5.52 -5.52 -7.78
CA ASP A 2 -4.44 -6.41 -7.30
C ASP A 2 -3.55 -5.87 -6.15
N LEU A 3 -3.09 -4.62 -6.21
CA LEU A 3 -2.15 -4.07 -5.21
C LEU A 3 -2.72 -4.01 -3.78
N ARG A 4 -4.01 -3.69 -3.63
CA ARG A 4 -4.65 -3.62 -2.32
C ARG A 4 -4.87 -5.02 -1.76
N GLU A 5 -5.34 -5.94 -2.58
CA GLU A 5 -5.53 -7.34 -2.18
C GLU A 5 -4.21 -8.01 -1.76
N ARG A 6 -3.09 -7.64 -2.39
CA ARG A 6 -1.75 -8.10 -1.99
C ARG A 6 -1.24 -7.46 -0.70
N LEU A 7 -1.76 -6.29 -0.31
CA LEU A 7 -1.38 -5.57 0.91
C LEU A 7 -2.23 -5.99 2.12
N ASP A 8 -3.54 -6.10 1.93
CA ASP A 8 -4.55 -6.19 3.01
C ASP A 8 -5.55 -7.36 2.85
N ASP A 9 -5.32 -8.28 1.90
CA ASP A 9 -6.20 -9.40 1.52
C ASP A 9 -7.51 -8.95 0.81
N SER A 10 -8.32 -9.93 0.44
CA SER A 10 -9.55 -9.77 -0.34
C SER A 10 -10.74 -9.43 0.57
N GLU A 11 -11.42 -8.32 0.31
CA GLU A 11 -12.64 -7.92 1.04
C GLU A 11 -13.72 -9.02 1.06
N ALA A 12 -13.83 -9.78 -0.03
CA ALA A 12 -14.78 -10.89 -0.13
C ALA A 12 -14.43 -12.07 0.81
N ARG A 13 -13.14 -12.30 1.09
CA ARG A 13 -12.68 -13.34 2.03
C ARG A 13 -12.93 -12.91 3.47
N ASP A 14 -12.70 -11.63 3.77
CA ASP A 14 -12.97 -11.05 5.09
C ASP A 14 -14.44 -11.14 5.48
N GLU A 15 -15.36 -10.89 4.53
CA GLU A 15 -16.80 -10.95 4.78
C GLU A 15 -17.27 -12.35 5.23
N VAL A 16 -16.63 -13.41 4.71
CA VAL A 16 -16.96 -14.80 5.05
C VAL A 16 -16.05 -15.41 6.11
N GLY A 17 -15.04 -14.67 6.58
CA GLY A 17 -14.06 -15.12 7.57
C GLY A 17 -13.11 -16.21 7.07
N GLU A 18 -12.86 -16.28 5.75
CA GLU A 18 -11.89 -17.21 5.18
C GLU A 18 -10.48 -16.74 5.53
N ARG A 19 -9.70 -17.58 6.23
CA ARG A 19 -8.32 -17.22 6.62
C ARG A 19 -7.34 -17.55 5.50
N GLY A 20 -6.71 -16.51 4.94
CA GLY A 20 -5.56 -16.61 4.05
C GLY A 20 -4.21 -16.72 4.79
N PRO A 21 -3.10 -16.90 4.05
CA PRO A 21 -1.78 -16.61 4.59
C PRO A 21 -1.67 -15.11 4.94
N PRO A 22 -0.90 -14.74 5.98
CA PRO A 22 -0.78 -13.34 6.38
C PRO A 22 -0.15 -12.49 5.27
N THR A 23 -0.76 -11.35 5.02
CA THR A 23 -0.31 -10.32 4.08
C THR A 23 0.81 -9.47 4.68
N PRO A 24 1.50 -8.65 3.87
CA PRO A 24 2.48 -7.70 4.38
C PRO A 24 1.84 -6.72 5.38
N GLY A 25 0.60 -6.30 5.14
CA GLY A 25 -0.19 -5.47 6.06
C GLY A 25 -0.40 -6.16 7.41
N ASP A 26 -0.85 -7.42 7.41
CA ASP A 26 -1.05 -8.20 8.64
C ASP A 26 0.23 -8.30 9.47
N ARG A 27 1.36 -8.57 8.81
CA ARG A 27 2.65 -8.71 9.49
C ARG A 27 3.11 -7.42 10.12
N LEU A 28 2.91 -6.30 9.43
CA LEU A 28 3.28 -4.99 9.95
C LEU A 28 2.38 -4.57 11.10
N ASN A 29 1.08 -4.81 10.99
CA ASN A 29 0.12 -4.58 12.05
C ASN A 29 0.50 -5.39 13.31
N PHE A 30 0.77 -6.68 13.15
CA PHE A 30 1.23 -7.52 14.26
C PHE A 30 2.59 -7.07 14.84
N ALA A 31 3.48 -6.53 14.03
CA ALA A 31 4.74 -5.96 14.53
C ALA A 31 4.51 -4.68 15.35
N GLU A 32 3.55 -3.85 14.95
CA GLU A 32 3.13 -2.61 15.63
C GLU A 32 2.49 -2.90 16.99
N GLU A 33 1.62 -3.92 17.08
CA GLU A 33 1.03 -4.39 18.34
C GLU A 33 2.10 -4.68 19.40
N GLY A 34 3.29 -5.13 18.97
CA GLY A 34 4.43 -5.37 19.84
C GLY A 34 4.93 -4.14 20.60
N LEU A 35 4.69 -2.93 20.07
CA LEU A 35 5.06 -1.66 20.69
C LEU A 35 4.10 -1.24 21.80
N GLU A 36 2.86 -1.73 21.78
CA GLU A 36 1.82 -1.39 22.75
C GLU A 36 1.89 -2.23 24.03
N THR A 37 2.82 -3.18 24.08
CA THR A 37 2.96 -4.10 25.22
C THR A 37 3.87 -3.55 26.32
N THR A 38 3.62 -3.92 27.57
CA THR A 38 4.42 -3.50 28.74
C THR A 38 5.89 -3.91 28.67
N TYR A 39 6.21 -4.99 27.95
CA TYR A 39 7.57 -5.54 27.83
C TYR A 39 8.22 -5.22 26.48
N GLY A 40 7.54 -4.47 25.61
CA GLY A 40 7.98 -4.15 24.26
C GLY A 40 7.95 -5.35 23.31
N PRO A 41 8.49 -5.17 22.09
CA PRO A 41 8.35 -6.16 21.02
C PRO A 41 9.10 -7.46 21.32
N THR A 42 8.40 -8.59 21.18
CA THR A 42 8.96 -9.93 21.27
C THR A 42 9.85 -10.25 20.06
N PRO A 43 10.66 -11.32 20.10
CA PRO A 43 11.37 -11.80 18.91
C PRO A 43 10.46 -12.06 17.71
N LEU A 44 9.22 -12.52 17.96
CA LEU A 44 8.24 -12.77 16.91
C LEU A 44 7.81 -11.45 16.23
N HIS A 45 7.50 -10.40 16.99
CA HIS A 45 7.16 -9.07 16.44
C HIS A 45 8.28 -8.55 15.53
N ARG A 46 9.54 -8.69 15.95
CA ARG A 46 10.70 -8.26 15.13
C ARG A 46 10.82 -9.07 13.84
N SER A 47 10.59 -10.39 13.90
CA SER A 47 10.63 -11.23 12.69
C SER A 47 9.51 -10.86 11.71
N MET A 48 8.33 -10.48 12.21
CA MET A 48 7.21 -10.06 11.37
C MET A 48 7.47 -8.69 10.72
N LEU A 49 8.13 -7.77 11.44
CA LEU A 49 8.59 -6.50 10.86
C LEU A 49 9.57 -6.73 9.70
N GLU A 50 10.52 -7.63 9.88
CA GLU A 50 11.50 -7.97 8.83
C GLU A 50 10.82 -8.62 7.62
N ALA A 51 9.93 -9.59 7.86
CA ALA A 51 9.16 -10.24 6.80
C ALA A 51 8.27 -9.24 6.04
N GLY A 52 7.47 -8.44 6.73
CA GLY A 52 6.58 -7.46 6.10
C GLY A 52 7.35 -6.40 5.30
N ARG A 53 8.51 -5.93 5.79
CA ARG A 53 9.40 -5.02 5.03
C ARG A 53 9.92 -5.66 3.75
N ASN A 54 10.36 -6.92 3.81
CA ASN A 54 10.86 -7.63 2.63
C ASN A 54 9.76 -7.86 1.60
N GLU A 55 8.53 -8.15 2.05
CA GLU A 55 7.38 -8.34 1.18
C GLU A 55 6.88 -7.02 0.56
N LEU A 56 7.08 -5.87 1.24
CA LEU A 56 6.74 -4.55 0.70
C LEU A 56 7.66 -4.07 -0.41
N ALA A 57 8.95 -4.43 -0.38
CA ALA A 57 9.93 -3.96 -1.36
C ALA A 57 9.49 -4.14 -2.83
N PRO A 58 9.00 -5.31 -3.28
CA PRO A 58 8.52 -5.47 -4.65
C PRO A 58 7.24 -4.66 -4.95
N LEU A 59 6.37 -4.45 -3.95
CA LEU A 59 5.15 -3.64 -4.10
C LEU A 59 5.49 -2.17 -4.30
N GLN A 60 6.45 -1.66 -3.52
CA GLN A 60 6.95 -0.30 -3.67
C GLN A 60 7.53 -0.07 -5.07
N ALA A 61 8.37 -0.99 -5.56
CA ALA A 61 8.94 -0.90 -6.90
C ALA A 61 7.85 -0.93 -8.00
N GLU A 62 6.74 -1.63 -7.77
CA GLU A 62 5.60 -1.64 -8.70
C GLU A 62 4.87 -0.31 -8.74
N VAL A 63 4.60 0.28 -7.57
CA VAL A 63 4.00 1.62 -7.46
C VAL A 63 4.88 2.67 -8.13
N GLU A 64 6.20 2.62 -7.94
CA GLU A 64 7.15 3.53 -8.57
C GLU A 64 7.10 3.42 -10.11
N ARG A 65 7.10 2.19 -10.66
CA ARG A 65 6.92 1.99 -12.11
C ARG A 65 5.58 2.52 -12.62
N MET A 66 4.49 2.31 -11.88
CA MET A 66 3.19 2.85 -12.26
C MET A 66 3.18 4.38 -12.28
N ALA A 67 3.86 5.01 -11.33
CA ALA A 67 4.00 6.47 -11.29
C ALA A 67 4.75 7.01 -12.52
N GLU A 68 5.81 6.33 -12.96
CA GLU A 68 6.54 6.66 -14.19
C GLU A 68 5.63 6.57 -15.42
N VAL A 69 4.88 5.47 -15.56
CA VAL A 69 3.93 5.27 -16.67
C VAL A 69 2.85 6.35 -16.68
N VAL A 70 2.30 6.70 -15.52
CA VAL A 70 1.28 7.76 -15.42
C VAL A 70 1.84 9.11 -15.84
N ALA A 71 3.09 9.44 -15.47
CA ALA A 71 3.73 10.68 -15.88
C ALA A 71 4.02 10.73 -17.39
N GLU A 72 4.41 9.61 -17.99
CA GLU A 72 4.57 9.49 -19.44
C GLU A 72 3.23 9.68 -20.16
N LEU A 73 2.17 9.03 -19.67
CA LEU A 73 0.82 9.18 -20.21
C LEU A 73 0.31 10.62 -20.11
N GLU A 74 0.54 11.30 -18.98
CA GLU A 74 0.19 12.72 -18.80
C GLU A 74 0.87 13.58 -19.87
N SER A 75 2.16 13.37 -20.10
CA SER A 75 2.93 14.09 -21.12
C SER A 75 2.39 13.84 -22.53
N ALA A 76 2.16 12.58 -22.90
CA ALA A 76 1.66 12.20 -24.22
C ALA A 76 0.24 12.77 -24.49
N VAL A 77 -0.62 12.78 -23.47
CA VAL A 77 -1.98 13.32 -23.56
C VAL A 77 -1.95 14.85 -23.77
N LEU A 78 -1.04 15.55 -23.08
CA LEU A 78 -0.84 17.00 -23.27
C LEU A 78 -0.29 17.32 -24.67
N GLU A 79 0.68 16.55 -25.15
CA GLU A 79 1.24 16.71 -26.52
C GLU A 79 0.19 16.45 -27.61
N ALA A 80 -0.74 15.52 -27.39
CA ALA A 80 -1.87 15.26 -28.27
C ALA A 80 -2.92 16.38 -28.29
N GLY A 81 -2.71 17.47 -27.55
CA GLY A 81 -3.56 18.66 -27.52
C GLY A 81 -4.76 18.54 -26.58
N ALA A 82 -4.74 17.59 -25.63
CA ALA A 82 -5.77 17.52 -24.61
C ALA A 82 -5.65 18.71 -23.63
N PRO A 83 -6.78 19.27 -23.17
CA PRO A 83 -6.76 20.30 -22.14
C PRO A 83 -6.17 19.73 -20.85
N GLY A 84 -5.21 20.45 -20.25
CA GLY A 84 -4.57 20.04 -19.00
C GLY A 84 -5.60 19.95 -17.87
N ILE A 85 -5.61 18.81 -17.17
CA ILE A 85 -6.46 18.58 -16.01
C ILE A 85 -5.83 19.32 -14.83
N ASP A 86 -6.52 20.31 -14.23
CA ASP A 86 -6.01 21.04 -13.05
C ASP A 86 -6.06 20.13 -11.81
N ASN A 87 -5.00 19.35 -11.60
CA ASN A 87 -4.83 18.37 -10.52
C ASN A 87 -4.76 18.98 -9.10
N ARG A 88 -4.94 20.30 -8.94
CA ARG A 88 -4.98 20.97 -7.63
C ARG A 88 -6.17 20.53 -6.78
N GLN A 89 -7.31 20.19 -7.38
CA GLN A 89 -8.48 19.73 -6.60
C GLN A 89 -8.34 18.28 -6.12
N SER A 90 -7.70 17.42 -6.92
CA SER A 90 -7.50 16.00 -6.59
C SER A 90 -6.38 15.77 -5.56
N ARG A 91 -5.36 16.63 -5.53
CA ARG A 91 -4.29 16.56 -4.51
C ARG A 91 -4.75 17.02 -3.13
N GLN A 92 -5.66 17.99 -3.08
CA GLN A 92 -6.17 18.52 -1.81
C GLN A 92 -7.04 17.49 -1.07
N SER A 93 -7.88 16.74 -1.79
CA SER A 93 -8.72 15.70 -1.19
C SER A 93 -7.94 14.51 -0.59
N ILE A 94 -6.75 14.21 -1.12
CA ILE A 94 -5.87 13.16 -0.58
C ILE A 94 -5.19 13.62 0.72
N ILE A 95 -4.90 14.91 0.85
CA ILE A 95 -4.28 15.50 2.05
C ILE A 95 -5.32 15.70 3.15
N ASP A 96 -6.56 16.06 2.79
CA ASP A 96 -7.63 16.37 3.74
C ASP A 96 -8.26 15.12 4.38
N ASN A 97 -7.95 13.91 3.91
CA ASN A 97 -8.45 12.64 4.45
C ASN A 97 -7.42 11.91 5.33
N ARG A 98 -6.51 12.67 5.97
CA ARG A 98 -5.43 12.17 6.82
C ARG A 98 -5.54 12.69 8.25
#